data_AF-F3GCD9-F1
#
_entry.id   AF-F3GCD9-F1
#
_cell.length_a   1.000
_cell.length_b   1.000
_cell.length_c   1.000
_cell.angle_alpha   90.00
_cell.angle_beta   90.00
_cell.angle_gamma   90.00
#
_symmetry.space_group_name_H-M   'P 1'
#
loop_
_entity.id
_entity.type
_entity.pdbx_description
1 polymer ?
#
loop_
_entity_poly.entity_id
_entity_poly.type
_entity_poly.pdbx_seq_one_letter_code
_entity_poly.pdbx_strand_id
1 'polypeptide(L)'
;MATEALKEAVNISAMIVPSDQSEFELAGLEKVKADLSNVPMVKASPCHLECRYVSTTVVQGNGELGTVDVIIGEVIRVHINDNYITP
;
A
#
# COMPACT_ATOMS: atom_id res chain seq x y z
N MET A 1 -5.23 4.62 -0.29
CA MET A 1 -5.37 5.63 -1.37
C MET A 1 -4.32 6.72 -1.23
N ALA A 2 -3.50 6.94 -2.26
CA ALA A 2 -2.52 8.03 -2.32
C ALA A 2 -3.20 9.31 -2.83
N THR A 3 -3.59 10.20 -1.92
CA THR A 3 -4.14 11.52 -2.29
C THR A 3 -3.02 12.48 -2.67
N GLU A 4 -3.36 13.60 -3.32
CA GLU A 4 -2.40 14.66 -3.66
C GLU A 4 -1.64 15.18 -2.42
N ALA A 5 -2.33 15.30 -1.27
CA ALA A 5 -1.72 15.69 -0.01
C ALA A 5 -0.67 14.68 0.52
N LEU A 6 -0.72 13.42 0.06
CA LEU A 6 0.20 12.36 0.46
C LEU A 6 1.33 12.13 -0.56
N LYS A 7 1.40 12.89 -1.66
CA LYS A 7 2.35 12.63 -2.76
C LYS A 7 3.81 12.59 -2.30
N GLU A 8 4.21 13.48 -1.40
CA GLU A 8 5.60 13.57 -0.91
C GLU A 8 5.93 12.34 -0.06
N ALA A 9 5.03 11.94 0.83
CA ALA A 9 5.18 10.74 1.65
C ALA A 9 5.25 9.46 0.78
N VAL A 10 4.44 9.38 -0.28
CA VAL A 10 4.51 8.28 -1.26
C VAL A 10 5.86 8.27 -1.97
N ASN A 11 6.35 9.43 -2.41
CA ASN A 11 7.66 9.53 -3.04
C ASN A 11 8.81 9.12 -2.09
N ILE A 12 8.76 9.53 -0.81
CA ILE A 12 9.73 9.14 0.22
C ILE A 12 9.74 7.61 0.40
N SER A 13 8.58 6.96 0.39
CA SER A 13 8.48 5.50 0.53
C SER A 13 9.07 4.70 -0.63
N ALA A 14 9.42 5.34 -1.76
CA ALA A 14 10.05 4.67 -2.90
C ALA A 14 11.59 4.66 -2.84
N MET A 15 12.20 5.24 -1.80
CA MET A 15 13.65 5.24 -1.64
C MET A 15 14.20 3.84 -1.37
N ILE A 16 15.40 3.57 -1.87
CA ILE A 16 16.14 2.35 -1.55
C ILE A 16 16.72 2.50 -0.14
N VAL A 17 16.16 1.75 0.81
CA VAL A 17 16.57 1.77 2.22
C VAL A 17 16.84 0.35 2.73
N PRO A 18 17.56 0.18 3.85
CA PRO A 18 17.78 -1.13 4.47
C PRO A 18 16.46 -1.85 4.81
N SER A 19 16.44 -3.18 4.73
CA SER A 19 15.23 -4.00 4.91
C SER A 19 14.61 -3.94 6.31
N ASP A 20 15.36 -3.48 7.30
CA ASP A 20 14.94 -3.31 8.69
C ASP A 20 14.42 -1.89 8.99
N GLN A 21 14.50 -0.96 8.04
CA GLN A 21 14.03 0.40 8.19
C GLN A 21 12.58 0.55 7.68
N SER A 22 11.69 1.08 8.51
CA SER A 22 10.29 1.28 8.12
C SER A 22 10.10 2.59 7.35
N GLU A 23 9.56 2.52 6.15
CA GLU A 23 9.25 3.69 5.32
C GLU A 23 8.17 4.58 5.95
N PHE A 24 7.33 4.02 6.82
CA PHE A 24 6.41 4.83 7.64
C PHE A 24 7.14 5.86 8.50
N GLU A 25 8.28 5.48 9.09
CA GLU A 25 9.07 6.38 9.94
C GLU A 25 9.77 7.45 9.10
N LEU A 26 10.33 7.05 7.96
CA LEU A 26 10.97 7.97 7.02
C LEU A 26 10.00 9.00 6.45
N ALA A 27 8.77 8.57 6.14
CA ALA A 27 7.72 9.42 5.60
C ALA A 27 6.93 10.18 6.68
N GLY A 28 7.21 9.98 7.97
CA GLY A 28 6.51 10.64 9.08
C GLY A 28 5.03 10.27 9.16
N LEU A 29 4.66 9.04 8.79
CA LEU A 29 3.27 8.58 8.73
C LEU A 29 2.86 7.76 9.94
N GLU A 30 1.67 8.05 10.48
CA GLU A 30 1.06 7.24 11.53
C GLU A 30 0.43 5.95 10.96
N LYS A 31 0.66 4.84 11.66
CA LYS A 31 0.03 3.54 11.39
C LYS A 31 -1.35 3.47 12.06
N VAL A 32 -2.30 2.85 11.38
CA VAL A 32 -3.57 2.39 11.96
C VAL A 32 -3.72 0.89 11.70
N LYS A 33 -4.35 0.17 12.62
CA LYS A 33 -4.51 -1.28 12.54
C LYS A 33 -5.58 -1.65 11.51
N ALA A 34 -5.34 -2.69 10.72
CA ALA A 34 -6.35 -3.37 9.93
C ALA A 34 -7.29 -4.21 10.82
N ASP A 35 -8.51 -4.44 10.36
CA ASP A 35 -9.53 -5.18 11.12
C ASP A 35 -9.36 -6.69 10.93
N LEU A 36 -8.99 -7.14 9.73
CA LEU A 36 -8.92 -8.56 9.36
C LEU A 36 -7.48 -9.07 9.19
N SER A 37 -6.46 -8.23 9.38
CA SER A 37 -5.06 -8.63 9.30
C SER A 37 -4.15 -7.88 10.30
N ASN A 38 -2.91 -8.36 10.46
CA ASN A 38 -1.88 -7.70 11.27
C ASN A 38 -1.07 -6.65 10.47
N VAL A 39 -1.42 -6.41 9.21
CA VAL A 39 -0.71 -5.45 8.35
C VAL A 39 -1.18 -4.03 8.68
N PRO A 40 -0.26 -3.08 8.93
CA PRO A 40 -0.63 -1.70 9.23
C PRO A 40 -1.13 -0.97 7.98
N MET A 41 -2.04 -0.02 8.19
CA MET A 41 -2.55 0.90 7.17
C MET A 41 -2.06 2.33 7.44
N VAL A 42 -2.00 3.17 6.41
CA VAL A 42 -1.63 4.59 6.55
C VAL A 42 -2.83 5.38 7.08
N LYS A 43 -2.78 5.84 8.33
CA LYS A 43 -3.92 6.51 9.00
C LYS A 43 -4.46 7.72 8.24
N ALA A 44 -3.57 8.49 7.60
CA ALA A 44 -3.92 9.69 6.85
C ALA A 44 -4.63 9.41 5.51
N SER A 45 -4.64 8.16 5.03
CA SER A 45 -5.29 7.83 3.76
C SER A 45 -6.81 7.74 3.92
N PRO A 46 -7.63 8.30 3.01
CA PRO A 46 -9.08 8.29 3.16
C PRO A 46 -9.73 6.97 2.72
N CYS A 47 -8.97 6.06 2.10
CA CYS A 47 -9.49 4.79 1.65
C CYS A 47 -8.43 3.70 1.71
N HIS A 48 -8.80 2.54 2.26
CA HIS A 48 -7.95 1.36 2.40
C HIS A 48 -8.70 0.11 1.94
N LEU A 49 -7.94 -0.79 1.30
CA LEU A 49 -8.43 -2.08 0.87
C LEU A 49 -7.63 -3.14 1.63
N GLU A 50 -8.29 -3.85 2.54
CA GLU A 50 -7.70 -5.05 3.11
C GLU A 50 -7.91 -6.20 2.12
N CYS A 51 -6.82 -6.87 1.76
CA CYS A 51 -6.82 -7.89 0.74
C CYS A 51 -6.32 -9.23 1.29
N ARG A 52 -6.94 -10.32 0.82
CA ARG A 52 -6.41 -11.68 0.95
C ARG A 52 -5.65 -12.04 -0.32
N TYR A 53 -4.46 -12.60 -0.18
CA TYR A 53 -3.68 -13.10 -1.31
C TYR A 53 -4.43 -14.19 -2.06
N VAL A 54 -4.45 -14.12 -3.40
CA VAL A 54 -5.06 -15.12 -4.28
C VAL A 54 -3.98 -15.83 -5.09
N SER A 55 -3.19 -15.08 -5.86
CA SER A 55 -2.14 -15.64 -6.71
C SER A 55 -1.12 -14.58 -7.14
N THR A 56 0.06 -15.05 -7.57
CA THR A 56 1.08 -14.26 -8.26
C THR A 56 1.34 -14.87 -9.63
N THR A 57 1.30 -14.04 -10.67
CA THR A 57 1.75 -14.39 -12.02
C THR A 57 3.05 -13.67 -12.31
N VAL A 58 4.12 -14.43 -12.51
CA VAL A 58 5.45 -13.89 -12.82
C VAL A 58 5.54 -13.64 -14.33
N VAL A 59 5.78 -12.40 -14.71
CA VAL A 59 6.00 -11.97 -16.10
C VAL A 59 7.50 -11.79 -16.31
N GLN A 60 8.06 -12.48 -17.30
CA GLN A 60 9.47 -12.31 -17.65
C GLN A 60 9.70 -10.94 -18.29
N GLY A 61 10.69 -10.21 -17.79
CA GLY A 61 11.14 -8.95 -18.38
C GLY A 61 12.07 -9.21 -19.57
N ASN A 62 12.11 -8.26 -20.51
CA ASN A 62 13.09 -8.28 -21.61
C ASN A 62 14.39 -7.52 -21.28
N GLY A 63 14.54 -7.01 -20.06
CA GLY A 63 15.72 -6.25 -19.61
C GLY A 63 16.48 -6.96 -18.50
N GLU A 64 17.52 -6.31 -17.95
CA GLU A 64 18.34 -6.88 -16.86
C GLU A 64 17.56 -7.11 -15.55
N LEU A 65 16.45 -6.39 -15.36
CA LEU A 65 15.50 -6.62 -14.28
C LEU A 65 14.63 -7.83 -14.67
N GLY A 66 15.03 -9.01 -14.19
CA GLY A 66 14.63 -10.31 -14.74
C GLY A 66 13.13 -10.62 -14.76
N THR A 67 12.32 -10.08 -13.84
CA THR A 67 10.88 -10.38 -13.77
C THR A 67 10.05 -9.23 -13.20
N VAL A 68 8.75 -9.26 -13.47
CA VAL A 68 7.72 -8.45 -12.82
C VAL A 68 6.65 -9.40 -12.26
N ASP A 69 6.28 -9.20 -11.00
CA ASP A 69 5.27 -10.02 -10.32
C ASP A 69 3.91 -9.33 -10.33
N VAL A 70 2.93 -9.93 -11.00
CA VAL A 70 1.54 -9.47 -10.96
C VAL A 70 0.84 -10.18 -9.81
N ILE A 71 0.55 -9.44 -8.74
CA ILE A 71 -0.11 -9.96 -7.53
C ILE A 71 -1.61 -9.70 -7.63
N ILE A 72 -2.42 -10.76 -7.51
CA ILE A 72 -3.88 -10.69 -7.45
C ILE A 72 -4.31 -10.88 -5.99
N GLY A 73 -5.06 -9.90 -5.48
CA GLY A 73 -5.65 -9.92 -4.15
C GLY A 73 -7.17 -9.78 -4.20
N GLU A 74 -7.87 -10.52 -3.35
CA GLU A 74 -9.30 -10.39 -3.12
C GLU A 74 -9.54 -9.34 -2.03
N VAL A 75 -10.30 -8.30 -2.33
CA VAL A 75 -10.69 -7.29 -1.34
C VAL A 75 -11.69 -7.93 -0.37
N ILE A 76 -11.28 -8.07 0.90
CA ILE A 76 -12.09 -8.67 1.96
C ILE A 76 -12.71 -7.63 2.89
N ARG A 77 -12.17 -6.40 2.91
CA ARG A 77 -12.76 -5.25 3.61
C ARG A 77 -12.32 -3.94 2.97
N VAL A 78 -13.25 -2.99 2.94
CA VAL A 78 -13.03 -1.63 2.46
C VAL A 78 -13.24 -0.67 3.62
N HIS A 79 -12.27 0.22 3.83
CA HIS A 79 -12.40 1.36 4.73
C HIS A 79 -12.45 2.61 3.87
N ILE A 80 -13.52 3.40 3.98
CA ILE A 80 -13.63 4.69 3.29
C ILE A 80 -14.07 5.72 4.31
N ASN A 81 -13.42 6.88 4.30
CA ASN A 81 -13.87 8.04 5.05
C ASN A 81 -15.18 8.57 4.43
N ASP A 82 -16.24 8.64 5.24
CA ASP A 82 -17.60 9.05 4.82
C ASP A 82 -17.64 10.38 4.04
N ASN A 83 -16.70 11.29 4.28
CA ASN A 83 -16.59 12.55 3.53
C ASN A 83 -16.29 12.34 2.02
N TYR A 84 -15.89 11.14 1.62
CA TYR A 84 -15.59 10.74 0.25
C TYR A 84 -16.67 9.82 -0.36
N ILE A 85 -17.76 9.59 0.35
CA ILE A 85 -18.91 8.82 -0.15
C ILE A 85 -20.01 9.81 -0.54
N THR A 86 -20.37 9.83 -1.82
CA THR A 86 -21.51 10.61 -2.31
C THR A 86 -22.78 9.74 -2.36
N PRO A 87 -23.97 10.33 -2.21
CA PRO A 87 -25.25 9.64 -2.38
C PRO A 87 -25.43 8.99 -3.76
#